data_AF-A0A815SKE5-F1
#
_entry.id   AF-A0A815SKE5-F1
#
_cell.length_a   1.000
_cell.length_b   1.000
_cell.length_c   1.000
_cell.angle_alpha   90.00
_cell.angle_beta   90.00
_cell.angle_gamma   90.00
#
_symmetry.space_group_name_H-M   'P 1'
#
loop_
_entity.id
_entity.type
_entity.pdbx_description
1 polymer ?
#
loop_
_entity_poly.entity_id
_entity_poly.type
_entity_poly.pdbx_seq_one_letter_code
_entity_poly.pdbx_strand_id
1 'polypeptide(L)'
;MLAHRYNLRRRELPIEQEDNQQQRPLTTIMTDPVIRAFESIKSFHGTVQDNSRDWCDSADIIFNALNINDGDRLARIAIKFEDTAFDWYRDNPGPYTTWLAFREAFQRAFPPPERTQNRHLLSEQINQRKQGPDGSVHDYYYSLDKLCREYDPKMSPIDKTIKLVCGLRDELKEKILPLNVQTPEEFMTHAKNFESSEKVMAQHRKQNASIELPDPTYYFESNGYSTVAATQPHPQPYYQQYRQN
;
A
#
# COMPACT_ATOMS: atom_id res chain seq x y z
N MET A 1 54.20 -80.37 16.43
CA MET A 1 54.23 -78.98 15.93
C MET A 1 52.81 -78.55 15.62
N LEU A 2 52.26 -77.40 16.01
CA LEU A 2 52.56 -76.37 17.01
C LEU A 2 51.32 -75.48 16.97
N ALA A 3 50.54 -75.40 18.06
CA ALA A 3 49.44 -74.45 18.18
C ALA A 3 50.00 -73.02 18.37
N HIS A 4 49.42 -72.03 17.72
CA HIS A 4 49.65 -70.60 17.99
C HIS A 4 48.32 -69.86 17.84
N ARG A 5 47.58 -69.63 18.94
CA ARG A 5 47.69 -68.52 19.90
C ARG A 5 47.59 -67.13 19.26
N TYR A 6 46.43 -66.53 19.49
CA TYR A 6 46.14 -65.11 19.43
C TYR A 6 47.23 -64.28 20.14
N ASN A 7 47.62 -63.16 19.52
CA ASN A 7 48.24 -62.03 20.22
C ASN A 7 47.72 -60.73 19.63
N LEU A 8 46.97 -59.98 20.45
CA LEU A 8 46.66 -58.57 20.27
C LEU A 8 47.97 -57.78 20.17
N ARG A 9 48.08 -56.91 19.16
CA ARG A 9 48.97 -55.77 19.24
C ARG A 9 48.24 -54.54 18.71
N ARG A 10 47.72 -53.74 19.64
CA ARG A 10 47.27 -52.36 19.43
C ARG A 10 48.33 -51.64 18.59
N ARG A 11 47.96 -51.18 17.39
CA ARG A 11 48.69 -50.11 16.72
C ARG A 11 48.02 -48.80 17.13
N GLU A 12 48.69 -48.07 18.01
CA GLU A 12 48.37 -46.68 18.29
C GLU A 12 48.76 -45.85 17.05
N LEU A 13 47.81 -45.10 16.50
CA LEU A 13 48.05 -44.14 15.43
C LEU A 13 48.37 -42.77 16.05
N PRO A 14 49.31 -41.99 15.49
CA PRO A 14 49.70 -40.70 16.04
C PRO A 14 48.58 -39.66 15.92
N ILE A 15 48.35 -38.94 17.01
CA ILE A 15 47.54 -37.72 17.08
C ILE A 15 48.44 -36.55 16.69
N GLU A 16 48.00 -35.78 15.69
CA GLU A 16 48.12 -34.31 15.54
C GLU A 16 48.17 -33.94 14.06
N GLN A 17 47.09 -33.32 13.55
CA GLN A 17 47.09 -31.90 13.21
C GLN A 17 45.65 -31.49 12.92
N GLU A 18 45.15 -30.62 13.78
CA GLU A 18 43.84 -29.97 13.69
C GLU A 18 43.79 -29.13 12.42
N ASP A 19 43.18 -29.69 11.38
CA ASP A 19 42.76 -28.90 10.23
C ASP A 19 41.61 -28.00 10.69
N ASN A 20 41.89 -26.71 10.70
CA ASN A 20 41.05 -25.62 11.15
C ASN A 20 39.78 -25.54 10.28
N GLN A 21 38.85 -26.45 10.50
CA GLN A 21 37.47 -26.25 10.10
C GLN A 21 36.93 -25.15 11.00
N GLN A 22 36.83 -23.94 10.45
CA GLN A 22 35.99 -22.89 11.01
C GLN A 22 34.59 -23.45 11.26
N GLN A 23 34.39 -23.93 12.48
CA GLN A 23 33.10 -24.23 13.05
C GLN A 23 32.32 -22.93 12.98
N ARG A 24 31.35 -22.86 12.05
CA ARG A 24 30.40 -21.75 12.06
C ARG A 24 29.68 -21.80 13.40
N PRO A 25 29.70 -20.72 14.20
CA PRO A 25 29.04 -20.74 15.49
C PRO A 25 27.54 -20.98 15.31
N LEU A 26 26.98 -21.86 16.14
CA LEU A 26 25.56 -22.26 16.19
C LEU A 26 24.61 -21.15 16.69
N THR A 27 24.95 -19.88 16.49
CA THR A 27 24.12 -18.75 16.97
C THR A 27 24.13 -17.60 15.96
N THR A 28 23.55 -17.84 14.79
CA THR A 28 23.13 -16.76 13.88
C THR A 28 21.73 -17.10 13.39
N ILE A 29 20.72 -16.80 14.21
CA ILE A 29 19.35 -16.55 13.71
C ILE A 29 19.36 -15.16 13.06
N MET A 30 20.26 -14.93 12.11
CA MET A 30 20.06 -13.97 11.05
C MET A 30 19.56 -14.81 9.89
N THR A 31 18.24 -15.01 9.85
CA THR A 31 17.54 -15.56 8.69
C THR A 31 18.12 -14.93 7.43
N ASP A 32 18.68 -15.78 6.56
CA ASP A 32 19.26 -15.43 5.27
C ASP A 32 18.34 -14.43 4.54
N PRO A 33 18.88 -13.30 4.03
CA PRO A 33 18.11 -12.34 3.24
C PRO A 33 17.29 -13.00 2.12
N VAL A 34 17.80 -14.09 1.54
CA VAL A 34 17.08 -14.89 0.54
C VAL A 34 15.86 -15.57 1.17
N ILE A 35 15.97 -16.18 2.35
CA ILE A 35 14.82 -16.81 3.03
C ILE A 35 13.72 -15.78 3.32
N ARG A 36 14.09 -14.62 3.87
CA ARG A 36 13.15 -13.51 4.11
C ARG A 36 12.48 -13.00 2.83
N ALA A 37 13.23 -13.00 1.73
CA ALA A 37 12.73 -12.60 0.43
C ALA A 37 11.63 -13.53 -0.06
N PHE A 38 11.81 -14.85 0.09
CA PHE A 38 10.72 -15.76 -0.20
C PHE A 38 9.58 -15.51 0.77
N GLU A 39 9.81 -15.45 2.09
CA GLU A 39 8.75 -15.19 3.08
C GLU A 39 7.87 -13.97 2.75
N SER A 40 8.42 -12.90 2.19
CA SER A 40 7.66 -11.69 1.81
C SER A 40 6.78 -11.84 0.55
N ILE A 41 6.99 -12.88 -0.27
CA ILE A 41 6.10 -13.21 -1.40
C ILE A 41 4.77 -13.73 -0.86
N LYS A 42 3.65 -13.17 -1.34
CA LYS A 42 2.29 -13.63 -1.02
C LYS A 42 2.13 -15.11 -1.41
N SER A 43 1.44 -15.91 -0.61
CA SER A 43 0.99 -17.26 -1.04
C SER A 43 0.00 -17.17 -2.20
N PHE A 44 0.04 -18.18 -3.07
CA PHE A 44 -0.84 -18.34 -4.22
C PHE A 44 -1.62 -19.65 -4.06
N HIS A 45 -2.94 -19.57 -4.03
CA HIS A 45 -3.81 -20.71 -3.70
C HIS A 45 -4.37 -21.37 -4.98
N GLY A 46 -4.36 -20.65 -6.10
CA GLY A 46 -4.94 -21.11 -7.37
C GLY A 46 -6.44 -20.85 -7.48
N THR A 47 -6.94 -19.87 -6.72
CA THR A 47 -8.36 -19.47 -6.74
C THR A 47 -8.66 -18.46 -7.85
N VAL A 48 -9.95 -18.21 -8.11
CA VAL A 48 -10.39 -17.18 -9.07
C VAL A 48 -9.99 -15.75 -8.67
N GLN A 49 -9.68 -15.51 -7.38
CA GLN A 49 -9.18 -14.20 -6.92
C GLN A 49 -7.67 -14.07 -7.11
N ASP A 50 -6.95 -15.17 -7.31
CA ASP A 50 -5.52 -15.13 -7.54
C ASP A 50 -5.22 -14.81 -9.02
N ASN A 51 -4.36 -13.82 -9.24
CA ASN A 51 -3.89 -13.45 -10.56
C ASN A 51 -2.44 -13.91 -10.72
N SER A 52 -2.22 -14.93 -11.53
CA SER A 52 -0.90 -15.54 -11.76
C SER A 52 0.12 -14.55 -12.34
N ARG A 53 -0.33 -13.60 -13.17
CA ARG A 53 0.55 -12.55 -13.73
C ARG A 53 1.00 -11.58 -12.64
N ASP A 54 0.06 -11.00 -11.91
CA ASP A 54 0.35 -10.02 -10.85
C ASP A 54 1.23 -10.64 -9.76
N TRP A 55 0.98 -11.91 -9.44
CA TRP A 55 1.79 -12.66 -8.48
C TRP A 55 3.23 -12.85 -8.97
N CYS A 56 3.43 -13.30 -10.23
CA CYS A 56 4.76 -13.41 -10.80
C CYS A 56 5.49 -12.07 -10.86
N ASP A 57 4.81 -11.00 -11.27
CA ASP A 57 5.39 -9.65 -11.36
C ASP A 57 5.82 -9.15 -9.97
N SER A 58 5.05 -9.46 -8.93
CA SER A 58 5.40 -9.14 -7.55
C SER A 58 6.62 -9.93 -7.05
N ALA A 59 6.70 -11.21 -7.39
CA ALA A 59 7.86 -12.05 -7.07
C ALA A 59 9.13 -11.59 -7.81
N ASP A 60 9.00 -11.19 -9.09
CA ASP A 60 10.11 -10.68 -9.88
C ASP A 60 10.79 -9.47 -9.26
N ILE A 61 10.01 -8.53 -8.69
CA ILE A 61 10.56 -7.35 -8.00
C ILE A 61 11.53 -7.79 -6.90
N ILE A 62 11.14 -8.77 -6.09
CA ILE A 62 11.94 -9.28 -4.98
C ILE A 62 13.15 -10.05 -5.50
N PHE A 63 12.95 -10.97 -6.45
CA PHE A 63 14.03 -11.78 -6.97
C PHE A 63 15.10 -10.94 -7.68
N ASN A 64 14.69 -9.94 -8.44
CA ASN A 64 15.61 -9.07 -9.15
C ASN A 64 16.35 -8.13 -8.19
N ALA A 65 15.67 -7.59 -7.17
CA ALA A 65 16.30 -6.73 -6.17
C ALA A 65 17.44 -7.44 -5.41
N LEU A 66 17.33 -8.75 -5.23
CA LEU A 66 18.31 -9.57 -4.51
C LEU A 66 19.18 -10.44 -5.41
N ASN A 67 19.09 -10.26 -6.74
CA ASN A 67 19.81 -11.07 -7.73
C ASN A 67 19.65 -12.59 -7.51
N ILE A 68 18.46 -13.04 -7.11
CA ILE A 68 18.16 -14.46 -6.91
C ILE A 68 18.15 -15.11 -8.30
N ASN A 69 19.03 -16.09 -8.49
CA ASN A 69 19.17 -16.83 -9.74
C ASN A 69 17.99 -17.81 -9.94
N ASP A 70 17.81 -18.28 -11.18
CA ASP A 70 16.70 -19.17 -11.53
C ASP A 70 16.70 -20.50 -10.77
N GLY A 71 17.87 -21.06 -10.46
CA GLY A 71 17.98 -22.29 -9.67
C GLY A 71 17.38 -22.12 -8.27
N ASP A 72 17.74 -21.03 -7.58
CA ASP A 72 17.20 -20.72 -6.26
C ASP A 72 15.72 -20.34 -6.29
N ARG A 73 15.27 -19.61 -7.32
CA ARG A 73 13.83 -19.32 -7.55
C ARG A 73 13.06 -20.64 -7.61
N LEU A 74 13.45 -21.53 -8.51
CA LEU A 74 12.72 -22.77 -8.78
C LEU A 74 12.79 -23.77 -7.63
N ALA A 75 13.93 -23.86 -6.93
CA ALA A 75 14.08 -24.77 -5.79
C ALA A 75 13.20 -24.40 -4.58
N ARG A 76 12.78 -23.14 -4.47
CA ARG A 76 12.09 -22.61 -3.28
C ARG A 76 10.69 -22.09 -3.56
N ILE A 77 10.33 -21.78 -4.80
CA ILE A 77 9.03 -21.18 -5.13
C ILE A 77 7.84 -22.05 -4.67
N ALA A 78 8.04 -23.37 -4.61
CA ALA A 78 7.04 -24.33 -4.13
C ALA A 78 6.46 -23.97 -2.76
N ILE A 79 7.23 -23.34 -1.87
CA ILE A 79 6.78 -22.96 -0.52
C ILE A 79 5.69 -21.88 -0.53
N LYS A 80 5.42 -21.28 -1.69
CA LYS A 80 4.42 -20.22 -1.89
C LYS A 80 3.16 -20.70 -2.57
N PHE A 81 3.07 -21.98 -2.89
CA PHE A 81 1.84 -22.57 -3.37
C PHE A 81 1.07 -23.20 -2.22
N GLU A 82 -0.21 -22.91 -2.19
CA GLU A 82 -1.19 -23.49 -1.29
C GLU A 82 -2.33 -24.11 -2.10
N ASP A 83 -3.12 -24.99 -1.49
CA ASP A 83 -4.32 -25.60 -2.07
C ASP A 83 -4.11 -26.14 -3.50
N THR A 84 -4.95 -25.69 -4.44
CA THR A 84 -4.98 -26.15 -5.84
C THR A 84 -3.68 -25.85 -6.56
N ALA A 85 -3.02 -24.75 -6.22
CA ALA A 85 -1.71 -24.43 -6.80
C ALA A 85 -0.61 -25.38 -6.32
N PHE A 86 -0.67 -25.79 -5.05
CA PHE A 86 0.28 -26.76 -4.51
C PHE A 86 0.09 -28.13 -5.15
N ASP A 87 -1.15 -28.59 -5.26
CA ASP A 87 -1.48 -29.85 -5.96
C ASP A 87 -0.99 -29.83 -7.41
N TRP A 88 -1.25 -28.73 -8.14
CA TRP A 88 -0.75 -28.57 -9.49
C TRP A 88 0.78 -28.63 -9.56
N TYR A 89 1.49 -27.90 -8.70
CA TYR A 89 2.96 -27.87 -8.71
C TYR A 89 3.55 -29.25 -8.41
N ARG A 90 2.99 -29.95 -7.42
CA ARG A 90 3.40 -31.33 -7.07
C ARG A 90 3.23 -32.27 -8.25
N ASP A 91 2.10 -32.17 -8.97
CA ASP A 91 1.76 -33.08 -10.06
C ASP A 91 2.42 -32.67 -11.39
N ASN A 92 3.01 -31.47 -11.45
CA ASN A 92 3.71 -30.91 -12.62
C ASN A 92 5.13 -30.46 -12.24
N PRO A 93 6.03 -31.39 -11.85
CA PRO A 93 7.38 -31.00 -11.41
C PRO A 93 8.15 -30.27 -12.52
N GLY A 94 7.88 -30.64 -13.79
CA GLY A 94 8.44 -30.04 -15.00
C GLY A 94 9.97 -30.08 -15.09
N PRO A 95 10.56 -30.04 -16.29
CA PRO A 95 12.00 -29.79 -16.44
C PRO A 95 12.28 -28.28 -16.49
N TYR A 96 11.69 -27.49 -15.58
CA TYR A 96 11.89 -26.05 -15.61
C TYR A 96 13.32 -25.75 -15.18
N THR A 97 14.11 -25.21 -16.10
CA THR A 97 15.50 -24.79 -15.83
C THR A 97 15.63 -23.27 -15.76
N THR A 98 14.60 -22.54 -16.17
CA THR A 98 14.52 -21.08 -16.11
C THR A 98 13.22 -20.63 -15.46
N TRP A 99 13.26 -19.47 -14.81
CA TRP A 99 12.08 -18.86 -14.21
C TRP A 99 11.03 -18.51 -15.27
N LEU A 100 11.47 -18.08 -16.46
CA LEU A 100 10.58 -17.78 -17.58
C LEU A 100 9.79 -19.02 -18.01
N ALA A 101 10.45 -20.16 -18.20
CA ALA A 101 9.77 -21.40 -18.60
C ALA A 101 8.75 -21.86 -17.55
N PHE A 102 9.09 -21.73 -16.27
CA PHE A 102 8.15 -21.97 -15.18
C PHE A 102 6.95 -21.02 -15.26
N ARG A 103 7.17 -19.71 -15.40
CA ARG A 103 6.09 -18.71 -15.49
C ARG A 103 5.13 -19.00 -16.62
N GLU A 104 5.62 -19.37 -17.80
CA GLU A 104 4.77 -19.69 -18.95
C GLU A 104 3.90 -20.92 -18.68
N ALA A 105 4.45 -21.96 -18.03
CA ALA A 105 3.68 -23.14 -17.64
C ALA A 105 2.65 -22.83 -16.55
N PHE A 106 3.08 -22.08 -15.52
CA PHE A 106 2.23 -21.65 -14.42
C PHE A 106 1.07 -20.77 -14.90
N GLN A 107 1.32 -19.79 -15.75
CA GLN A 107 0.28 -18.92 -16.32
C GLN A 107 -0.61 -19.65 -17.32
N ARG A 108 -0.18 -20.78 -17.88
CA ARG A 108 -1.06 -21.64 -18.70
C ARG A 108 -2.00 -22.46 -17.82
N ALA A 109 -1.51 -22.95 -16.68
CA ALA A 109 -2.30 -23.71 -15.71
C ALA A 109 -3.27 -22.82 -14.92
N PHE A 110 -2.84 -21.61 -14.60
CA PHE A 110 -3.63 -20.56 -13.96
C PHE A 110 -3.69 -19.35 -14.89
N PRO A 111 -4.52 -19.38 -15.95
CA PRO A 111 -4.67 -18.25 -16.86
C PRO A 111 -4.96 -16.98 -16.08
N PRO A 112 -4.15 -15.90 -16.24
CA PRO A 112 -4.54 -14.63 -15.67
C PRO A 112 -5.88 -14.23 -16.31
N PRO A 113 -6.76 -13.55 -15.57
CA PRO A 113 -8.00 -13.06 -16.15
C PRO A 113 -7.66 -12.28 -17.43
N GLU A 114 -8.26 -12.66 -18.55
CA GLU A 114 -8.06 -11.94 -19.79
C GLU A 114 -8.45 -10.48 -19.53
N ARG A 115 -7.48 -9.56 -19.63
CA ARG A 115 -7.70 -8.12 -19.45
C ARG A 115 -8.81 -7.61 -20.37
N THR A 116 -9.01 -8.29 -21.50
CA THR A 116 -10.05 -8.09 -22.51
C THR A 116 -11.42 -8.68 -22.15
N GLN A 117 -11.48 -9.88 -21.56
CA GLN A 117 -12.75 -10.58 -21.26
C GLN A 117 -13.60 -9.82 -20.23
N ASN A 118 -12.95 -9.07 -19.33
CA ASN A 118 -13.61 -8.28 -18.28
C ASN A 118 -13.60 -6.78 -18.56
N ARG A 119 -13.43 -6.36 -19.82
CA ARG A 119 -13.37 -4.93 -20.17
C ARG A 119 -14.61 -4.15 -19.74
N HIS A 120 -15.78 -4.79 -19.73
CA HIS A 120 -17.01 -4.20 -19.20
C HIS A 120 -16.94 -3.97 -17.68
N LEU A 121 -16.51 -4.97 -16.89
CA LEU A 121 -16.33 -4.84 -15.44
C LEU A 121 -15.28 -3.80 -15.10
N LEU A 122 -14.16 -3.77 -15.81
CA LEU A 122 -13.12 -2.74 -15.63
C LEU A 122 -13.66 -1.35 -15.94
N SER A 123 -14.45 -1.19 -17.01
CA SER A 123 -15.13 0.08 -17.30
C SER A 123 -16.08 0.48 -16.19
N GLU A 124 -16.86 -0.44 -15.64
CA GLU A 124 -17.74 -0.18 -14.50
C GLU A 124 -16.96 0.23 -13.25
N GLN A 125 -15.92 -0.51 -12.88
CA GLN A 125 -15.05 -0.21 -11.75
C GLN A 125 -14.41 1.17 -11.89
N ILE A 126 -13.91 1.50 -13.08
CA ILE A 126 -13.34 2.82 -13.40
C ILE A 126 -14.39 3.92 -13.19
N ASN A 127 -15.62 3.73 -13.67
CA ASN A 127 -16.68 4.74 -13.58
C ASN A 127 -17.24 4.89 -12.15
N GLN A 128 -17.25 3.81 -11.37
CA GLN A 128 -17.71 3.78 -9.99
C GLN A 128 -16.62 4.19 -8.99
N ARG A 129 -15.34 4.19 -9.40
CA ARG A 129 -14.23 4.57 -8.51
C ARG A 129 -14.37 6.03 -8.12
N LYS A 130 -14.59 6.26 -6.82
CA LYS A 130 -14.60 7.57 -6.19
C LYS A 130 -13.50 7.66 -5.13
N GLN A 131 -13.00 8.86 -4.89
CA GLN A 131 -12.22 9.15 -3.69
C GLN A 131 -13.13 8.94 -2.47
N GLY A 132 -12.71 8.10 -1.53
CA GLY A 132 -13.44 7.89 -0.28
C GLY A 132 -13.45 9.16 0.59
N PRO A 133 -14.37 9.29 1.56
CA PRO A 133 -14.50 10.48 2.40
C PRO A 133 -13.22 10.82 3.17
N ASP A 134 -12.52 9.79 3.65
CA ASP A 134 -11.23 9.89 4.35
C ASP A 134 -10.04 9.43 3.50
N GLY A 135 -10.28 9.09 2.23
CA GLY A 135 -9.27 8.56 1.33
C GLY A 135 -8.33 9.64 0.80
N SER A 136 -7.02 9.36 0.79
CA SER A 136 -6.06 10.31 0.22
C SER A 136 -6.21 10.41 -1.30
N VAL A 137 -5.95 11.61 -1.85
CA VAL A 137 -5.84 11.85 -3.30
C VAL A 137 -4.84 10.88 -3.93
N HIS A 138 -3.73 10.61 -3.23
CA HIS A 138 -2.66 9.74 -3.68
C HIS A 138 -3.17 8.30 -3.90
N ASP A 139 -3.82 7.72 -2.90
CA ASP A 139 -4.31 6.34 -2.97
C ASP A 139 -5.43 6.20 -4.00
N TYR A 140 -6.32 7.21 -4.06
CA TYR A 140 -7.32 7.30 -5.10
C TYR A 140 -6.69 7.32 -6.51
N TYR A 141 -5.71 8.19 -6.75
CA TYR A 141 -5.04 8.29 -8.04
C TYR A 141 -4.43 6.96 -8.49
N TYR A 142 -3.59 6.33 -7.67
CA TYR A 142 -2.90 5.11 -8.07
C TYR A 142 -3.85 3.93 -8.24
N SER A 143 -4.93 3.89 -7.46
CA SER A 143 -5.97 2.88 -7.64
C SER A 143 -6.71 3.04 -8.97
N LEU A 144 -7.06 4.26 -9.37
CA LEU A 144 -7.72 4.50 -10.66
C LEU A 144 -6.74 4.32 -11.83
N ASP A 145 -5.50 4.77 -11.70
CA ASP A 145 -4.46 4.60 -12.71
C ASP A 145 -4.20 3.12 -13.00
N LYS A 146 -4.17 2.27 -11.96
CA LYS A 146 -4.07 0.82 -12.12
C LYS A 146 -5.22 0.28 -12.96
N LEU A 147 -6.46 0.62 -12.64
CA LEU A 147 -7.64 0.19 -13.39
C LEU A 147 -7.60 0.69 -14.85
N CYS A 148 -7.21 1.94 -15.08
CA CYS A 148 -7.06 2.49 -16.42
C CYS A 148 -6.00 1.75 -17.24
N ARG A 149 -4.84 1.42 -16.65
CA ARG A 149 -3.79 0.63 -17.32
C ARG A 149 -4.24 -0.80 -17.64
N GLU A 150 -5.09 -1.39 -16.79
CA GLU A 150 -5.66 -2.71 -17.03
C GLU A 150 -6.73 -2.69 -18.14
N TYR A 151 -7.56 -1.65 -18.18
CA TYR A 151 -8.62 -1.47 -19.18
C TYR A 151 -8.08 -1.11 -20.57
N ASP A 152 -7.15 -0.16 -20.63
CA ASP A 152 -6.51 0.31 -21.85
C ASP A 152 -5.10 0.86 -21.54
N PRO A 153 -4.05 0.06 -21.81
CA PRO A 153 -2.66 0.49 -21.60
C PRO A 153 -2.26 1.73 -22.41
N LYS A 154 -3.03 2.09 -23.45
CA LYS A 154 -2.79 3.24 -24.32
C LYS A 154 -3.81 4.36 -24.11
N MET A 155 -4.57 4.32 -23.01
CA MET A 155 -5.53 5.38 -22.65
C MET A 155 -4.83 6.73 -22.67
N SER A 156 -5.44 7.71 -23.34
CA SER A 156 -4.86 9.04 -23.45
C SER A 156 -4.71 9.70 -22.07
N PRO A 157 -3.68 10.54 -21.87
CA PRO A 157 -3.52 11.28 -20.62
C PRO A 157 -4.77 12.09 -20.26
N ILE A 158 -5.39 12.73 -21.25
CA ILE A 158 -6.59 13.57 -21.04
C ILE A 158 -7.80 12.74 -20.59
N ASP A 159 -8.06 11.58 -21.19
CA ASP A 159 -9.18 10.71 -20.79
C ASP A 159 -9.01 10.24 -19.35
N LYS A 160 -7.77 9.90 -18.97
CA LYS A 160 -7.45 9.51 -17.60
C LYS A 160 -7.67 10.68 -16.63
N THR A 161 -7.24 11.89 -16.99
CA THR A 161 -7.46 13.11 -16.20
C THR A 161 -8.95 13.40 -15.98
N ILE A 162 -9.76 13.29 -17.04
CA ILE A 162 -11.22 13.48 -16.95
C ILE A 162 -11.81 12.52 -15.91
N LYS A 163 -11.43 11.24 -15.97
CA LYS A 163 -11.92 10.23 -15.02
C LYS A 163 -11.45 10.51 -13.58
N LEU A 164 -10.20 10.92 -13.41
CA LEU A 164 -9.65 11.33 -12.11
C LEU A 164 -10.46 12.46 -11.48
N VAL A 165 -10.73 13.52 -12.25
CA VAL A 165 -11.52 14.68 -11.78
C VAL A 165 -12.98 14.29 -11.49
N CYS A 166 -13.60 13.46 -12.33
CA CYS A 166 -14.98 13.02 -12.13
C CYS A 166 -15.19 12.18 -10.87
N GLY A 167 -14.17 11.43 -10.43
CA GLY A 167 -14.24 10.60 -9.23
C GLY A 167 -13.72 11.26 -7.95
N LEU A 168 -13.24 12.49 -8.02
CA LEU A 168 -12.78 13.24 -6.85
C LEU A 168 -13.94 13.61 -5.93
N ARG A 169 -13.68 13.74 -4.62
CA ARG A 169 -14.66 14.28 -3.67
C ARG A 169 -15.02 15.72 -4.02
N ASP A 170 -16.27 16.10 -3.77
CA ASP A 170 -16.84 17.34 -4.29
C ASP A 170 -16.06 18.59 -3.83
N GLU A 171 -15.57 18.60 -2.58
CA GLU A 171 -14.84 19.75 -2.02
C GLU A 171 -13.52 20.04 -2.76
N LEU A 172 -12.83 18.99 -3.21
CA LEU A 172 -11.62 19.15 -4.01
C LEU A 172 -11.97 19.37 -5.49
N LYS A 173 -13.04 18.75 -5.97
CA LYS A 173 -13.48 18.83 -7.37
C LYS A 173 -13.83 20.27 -7.74
N GLU A 174 -14.55 20.98 -6.87
CA GLU A 174 -14.87 22.40 -7.04
C GLU A 174 -13.62 23.30 -7.20
N LYS A 175 -12.51 22.92 -6.57
CA LYS A 175 -11.24 23.66 -6.64
C LYS A 175 -10.42 23.33 -7.87
N ILE A 176 -10.52 22.09 -8.37
CA ILE A 176 -9.74 21.62 -9.52
C ILE A 176 -10.40 21.94 -10.86
N LEU A 177 -11.73 21.90 -10.95
CA LEU A 177 -12.45 22.16 -12.21
C LEU A 177 -12.05 23.49 -12.88
N PRO A 178 -11.92 24.62 -12.17
CA PRO A 178 -11.52 25.89 -12.77
C PRO A 178 -10.08 25.91 -13.32
N LEU A 179 -9.21 25.00 -12.86
CA LEU A 179 -7.82 24.93 -13.29
C LEU A 179 -7.66 24.27 -14.67
N ASN A 180 -8.70 23.60 -15.17
CA ASN A 180 -8.69 22.92 -16.45
C ASN A 180 -7.47 22.01 -16.66
N VAL A 181 -7.15 21.21 -15.64
CA VAL A 181 -6.02 20.26 -15.66
C VAL A 181 -6.14 19.30 -16.85
N GLN A 182 -5.05 19.14 -17.61
CA GLN A 182 -5.05 18.31 -18.83
C GLN A 182 -4.30 16.99 -18.62
N THR A 183 -3.39 16.95 -17.65
CA THR A 183 -2.52 15.78 -17.41
C THR A 183 -2.75 15.15 -16.03
N PRO A 184 -2.55 13.83 -15.88
CA PRO A 184 -2.61 13.17 -14.58
C PRO A 184 -1.62 13.76 -13.56
N GLU A 185 -0.47 14.23 -14.04
CA GLU A 185 0.58 14.86 -13.22
C GLU A 185 0.15 16.24 -12.69
N GLU A 186 -0.44 17.08 -13.53
CA GLU A 186 -1.05 18.35 -13.11
C GLU A 186 -2.16 18.11 -12.10
N PHE A 187 -3.06 17.17 -12.38
CA PHE A 187 -4.11 16.77 -11.46
C PHE A 187 -3.55 16.39 -10.09
N MET A 188 -2.56 15.49 -10.04
CA MET A 188 -1.95 15.03 -8.78
C MET A 188 -1.35 16.19 -7.99
N THR A 189 -0.63 17.08 -8.69
CA THR A 189 0.02 18.24 -8.08
C THR A 189 -1.00 19.16 -7.42
N HIS A 190 -2.03 19.58 -8.16
CA HIS A 190 -3.06 20.48 -7.64
C HIS A 190 -3.90 19.84 -6.55
N ALA A 191 -4.35 18.59 -6.76
CA ALA A 191 -5.18 17.88 -5.80
C ALA A 191 -4.47 17.66 -4.46
N LYS A 192 -3.18 17.28 -4.49
CA LYS A 192 -2.37 17.09 -3.28
C LYS A 192 -2.12 18.41 -2.54
N ASN A 193 -1.90 19.51 -3.28
CA ASN A 193 -1.73 20.82 -2.69
C ASN A 193 -2.99 21.26 -1.93
N PHE A 194 -4.17 21.13 -2.55
CA PHE A 194 -5.43 21.47 -1.89
C PHE A 194 -5.74 20.58 -0.68
N GLU A 195 -5.50 19.26 -0.79
CA GLU A 195 -5.67 18.33 0.34
C GLU A 195 -4.77 18.73 1.51
N SER A 196 -3.52 19.12 1.24
CA SER A 196 -2.57 19.58 2.26
C SER A 196 -3.01 20.88 2.90
N SER A 197 -3.46 21.86 2.11
CA SER A 197 -3.99 23.14 2.62
C SER A 197 -5.22 22.94 3.51
N GLU A 198 -6.13 22.03 3.16
CA GLU A 198 -7.30 21.71 3.98
C GLU A 198 -6.91 21.11 5.33
N LYS A 199 -5.94 20.18 5.35
CA LYS A 199 -5.42 19.60 6.59
C LYS A 199 -4.85 20.68 7.51
N VAL A 200 -4.08 21.61 6.96
CA VAL A 200 -3.51 22.75 7.72
C VAL A 200 -4.62 23.66 8.26
N MET A 201 -5.61 24.04 7.44
CA MET A 201 -6.72 24.89 7.88
C MET A 201 -7.59 24.23 8.95
N ALA A 202 -7.83 22.92 8.82
CA ALA A 202 -8.59 22.15 9.81
C ALA A 202 -7.85 22.10 11.17
N GLN A 203 -6.51 21.99 11.16
CA GLN A 203 -5.71 22.06 12.38
C GLN A 203 -5.79 23.44 13.05
N HIS A 204 -5.64 24.52 12.28
CA HIS A 204 -5.77 25.88 12.80
C HIS A 204 -7.18 26.14 13.37
N ARG A 205 -8.23 25.65 12.71
CA ARG A 205 -9.61 25.77 13.22
C ARG A 205 -9.79 25.05 14.56
N LYS A 206 -9.23 23.84 14.72
CA LYS A 206 -9.30 23.09 16.00
C LYS A 206 -8.54 23.80 17.13
N GLN A 207 -7.39 24.40 16.81
CA GLN A 207 -6.62 25.19 17.77
C GLN A 207 -7.38 26.45 18.19
N ASN A 208 -8.00 27.16 17.25
CA ASN A 208 -8.76 28.38 17.55
C ASN A 208 -10.10 28.09 18.27
N ALA A 209 -10.77 26.98 18.00
CA ALA A 209 -11.98 26.56 18.72
C ALA A 209 -11.71 26.15 20.19
N SER A 210 -10.46 25.84 20.53
CA SER A 210 -10.04 25.58 21.91
C SER A 210 -9.78 26.88 22.71
N ILE A 211 -9.94 28.04 22.06
CA ILE A 211 -9.77 29.39 22.62
C ILE A 211 -11.12 30.13 22.55
N GLU A 212 -12.22 29.48 22.96
CA GLU A 212 -13.46 30.20 23.26
C GLU A 212 -13.36 30.80 24.69
N LEU A 213 -13.64 32.10 24.76
CA LEU A 213 -13.53 32.98 25.94
C LEU A 213 -14.39 32.49 27.13
N PRO A 214 -13.98 32.75 28.38
CA PRO A 214 -14.83 32.50 29.54
C PRO A 214 -16.14 33.28 29.42
N ASP A 215 -17.25 32.59 29.67
CA ASP A 215 -18.61 33.11 29.71
C ASP A 215 -18.69 34.43 30.49
N PRO A 216 -19.20 35.55 29.92
CA PRO A 216 -19.28 36.82 30.62
C PRO A 216 -20.28 36.86 31.79
N THR A 217 -20.97 35.77 32.11
CA THR A 217 -22.13 35.81 33.02
C THR A 217 -21.87 35.56 34.50
N TYR A 218 -20.62 35.41 34.96
CA TYR A 218 -20.36 35.16 36.38
C TYR A 218 -19.42 36.19 37.02
N TYR A 219 -19.96 37.35 37.43
CA TYR A 219 -19.66 38.03 38.70
C TYR A 219 -20.76 39.05 39.02
N PHE A 220 -21.81 38.62 39.71
CA PHE A 220 -22.66 39.52 40.50
C PHE A 220 -22.74 38.95 41.92
N GLU A 221 -21.65 39.10 42.68
CA GLU A 221 -21.72 38.91 44.13
C GLU A 221 -22.42 40.12 44.74
N SER A 222 -23.67 39.90 45.10
CA SER A 222 -24.50 40.79 45.90
C SER A 222 -23.87 41.03 47.27
N ASN A 223 -23.46 42.25 47.57
CA ASN A 223 -23.34 42.73 48.94
C ASN A 223 -23.87 44.17 49.07
N GLY A 224 -25.03 44.28 49.73
CA GLY A 224 -25.31 45.36 50.69
C GLY A 224 -25.64 46.76 50.14
N TYR A 225 -26.94 47.05 50.04
CA TYR A 225 -27.62 48.34 50.19
C TYR A 225 -26.79 49.65 50.23
N SER A 226 -27.06 50.55 49.29
CA SER A 226 -27.63 51.87 49.61
C SER A 226 -28.15 52.59 48.37
N THR A 227 -29.39 53.06 48.49
CA THR A 227 -30.15 53.84 47.52
C THR A 227 -29.51 55.20 47.24
N VAL A 228 -29.35 55.55 45.97
CA VAL A 228 -29.53 56.92 45.48
C VAL A 228 -29.94 56.88 44.01
N ALA A 229 -31.08 57.52 43.73
CA ALA A 229 -31.69 57.65 42.42
C ALA A 229 -30.89 58.61 41.53
N ALA A 230 -30.78 58.29 40.24
CA ALA A 230 -30.82 59.27 39.15
C ALA A 230 -30.81 58.60 37.76
N THR A 231 -31.95 58.71 37.08
CA THR A 231 -32.10 59.07 35.67
C THR A 231 -31.61 58.10 34.59
N GLN A 232 -32.55 57.38 33.98
CA GLN A 232 -32.41 56.82 32.63
C GLN A 232 -32.46 57.93 31.56
N PRO A 233 -31.67 57.78 30.48
CA PRO A 233 -32.09 58.22 29.15
C PRO A 233 -32.36 57.02 28.24
N HIS A 234 -33.52 57.07 27.57
CA HIS A 234 -34.00 56.18 26.51
C HIS A 234 -33.00 56.04 25.33
N PRO A 235 -33.05 54.92 24.57
CA PRO A 235 -32.17 54.65 23.44
C PRO A 235 -32.62 55.35 22.15
N GLN A 236 -31.67 55.92 21.41
CA GLN A 236 -31.85 56.45 20.05
C GLN A 236 -31.51 55.36 19.01
N PRO A 237 -32.41 55.04 18.06
CA PRO A 237 -32.08 54.22 16.89
C PRO A 237 -31.50 55.08 15.76
N TYR A 238 -30.33 54.72 15.23
CA TYR A 238 -29.82 55.33 14.00
C TYR A 238 -30.49 54.71 12.77
N TYR A 239 -31.03 55.59 11.93
CA TYR A 239 -31.78 55.33 10.70
C TYR A 239 -30.95 54.66 9.60
N GLN A 240 -31.58 53.74 8.88
CA GLN A 240 -31.31 53.48 7.46
C GLN A 240 -31.89 54.62 6.61
N GLN A 241 -31.16 55.08 5.59
CA GLN A 241 -31.74 55.80 4.45
C GLN A 241 -31.12 55.32 3.13
N TYR A 242 -32.01 54.91 2.23
CA TYR A 242 -31.82 54.68 0.80
C TYR A 242 -31.64 55.99 0.02
N ARG A 243 -30.82 55.96 -1.05
CA ARG A 243 -31.02 56.63 -2.35
C ARG A 243 -30.14 55.88 -3.37
N GLN A 244 -30.66 55.14 -4.36
CA GLN A 244 -31.19 55.63 -5.65
C GLN A 244 -30.36 56.78 -6.25
N ASN A 245 -29.41 56.42 -7.12
CA ASN A 245 -29.47 56.69 -8.56
C ASN A 245 -28.50 55.76 -9.30
#